data_AF-A0A1Y4T7B3-F1
#
_entry.id   AF-A0A1Y4T7B3-F1
#
_cell.length_a   1.000
_cell.length_b   1.000
_cell.length_c   1.000
_cell.angle_alpha   90.00
_cell.angle_beta   90.00
_cell.angle_gamma   90.00
#
_symmetry.space_group_name_H-M   'P 1'
#
loop_
_entity.id
_entity.type
_entity.pdbx_description
1 polymer ?
#
loop_
_entity_poly.entity_id
_entity_poly.type
_entity_poly.pdbx_seq_one_letter_code
_entity_poly.pdbx_strand_id
1 'polypeptide(L)'
;MNIFKIVLTLIISLGAVIWGVNIYNQKGTWFLAGWNTMRKAEKETYNEEAMCHLFGRCVVFCGIGAFLLLYGSFNYNDVILCIGLGIVAVMVILSIIMPKINPKKYRK
;
A
#
# COMPACT_ATOMS: atom_id res chain seq x y z
N MET A 1 2.00 -8.93 -24.69
CA MET A 1 1.05 -8.03 -24.00
C MET A 1 0.61 -6.92 -24.96
N ASN A 2 -0.69 -6.67 -25.18
CA ASN A 2 -1.15 -5.58 -26.06
C ASN A 2 -1.05 -4.21 -25.34
N ILE A 3 -1.01 -3.11 -26.09
CA ILE A 3 -0.89 -1.72 -25.61
C ILE A 3 -1.88 -1.44 -24.48
N PHE A 4 -3.15 -1.84 -24.64
CA PHE A 4 -4.16 -1.67 -23.59
C PHE A 4 -3.74 -2.28 -22.24
N LYS A 5 -3.22 -3.52 -22.25
CA LYS A 5 -2.77 -4.22 -21.05
C LYS A 5 -1.54 -3.56 -20.42
N ILE A 6 -0.63 -3.03 -21.27
CA ILE A 6 0.54 -2.27 -20.81
C ILE A 6 0.09 -0.99 -20.10
N VAL A 7 -0.77 -0.21 -20.74
CA VAL A 7 -1.31 1.04 -20.20
C VAL A 7 -2.04 0.79 -18.88
N LEU A 8 -2.89 -0.24 -18.82
CA LEU A 8 -3.60 -0.63 -17.60
C LEU A 8 -2.63 -0.98 -16.47
N THR A 9 -1.61 -1.78 -16.76
CA THR A 9 -0.58 -2.18 -15.79
C THR A 9 0.12 -0.97 -15.21
N LEU A 10 0.59 -0.06 -16.09
CA LEU A 10 1.34 1.12 -15.69
C LEU A 10 0.48 2.12 -14.91
N ILE A 11 -0.75 2.38 -15.34
CA ILE A 11 -1.64 3.34 -14.65
C ILE A 11 -1.93 2.86 -13.23
N ILE A 12 -2.26 1.58 -13.05
CA ILE A 12 -2.57 1.01 -11.72
C ILE A 12 -1.31 1.03 -10.83
N SER A 13 -0.18 0.52 -11.33
CA SER A 13 1.04 0.44 -10.52
C SER A 13 1.61 1.81 -10.17
N LEU A 14 1.70 2.72 -11.15
CA LEU A 14 2.23 4.06 -10.92
C LEU A 14 1.27 4.89 -10.08
N GLY A 15 -0.04 4.76 -10.29
CA GLY A 15 -1.05 5.41 -9.46
C GLY A 15 -0.90 5.02 -7.98
N ALA A 16 -0.71 3.73 -7.70
CA ALA A 16 -0.45 3.24 -6.35
C ALA A 16 0.88 3.78 -5.78
N VAL A 17 1.97 3.79 -6.55
CA VAL A 17 3.26 4.34 -6.10
C VAL A 17 3.16 5.83 -5.78
N ILE A 18 2.61 6.63 -6.69
CA ILE A 18 2.43 8.08 -6.50
C ILE A 18 1.57 8.35 -5.27
N TRP A 19 0.48 7.59 -5.11
CA TRP A 19 -0.40 7.75 -3.97
C TRP A 19 0.28 7.33 -2.65
N GLY A 20 1.05 6.25 -2.64
CA GLY A 20 1.84 5.85 -1.47
C GLY A 20 2.89 6.89 -1.07
N VAL A 21 3.55 7.54 -2.04
CA VAL A 21 4.46 8.67 -1.79
C VAL A 21 3.71 9.87 -1.21
N ASN A 22 2.51 10.18 -1.70
CA ASN A 22 1.70 11.25 -1.13
C ASN A 22 1.31 10.97 0.32
N ILE A 23 0.86 9.75 0.63
CA ILE A 23 0.53 9.32 2.00
C ILE A 23 1.75 9.42 2.90
N TYR A 24 2.93 9.00 2.41
CA TYR A 24 4.18 9.12 3.16
C TYR A 24 4.46 10.57 3.59
N ASN A 25 4.18 11.53 2.72
CA ASN A 25 4.30 12.96 3.00
C ASN A 25 3.07 13.56 3.70
N GLN A 26 2.22 12.73 4.33
CA GLN A 26 0.99 13.12 5.04
C GLN A 26 -0.06 13.82 4.16
N LYS A 27 0.03 13.64 2.84
CA LYS A 27 -0.92 14.19 1.85
C LYS A 27 -1.86 13.09 1.36
N GLY A 28 -3.13 13.43 1.14
CA GLY A 28 -4.10 12.48 0.56
C GLY A 28 -4.49 11.33 1.49
N THR A 29 -4.42 11.53 2.81
CA THR A 29 -4.90 10.57 3.82
C THR A 29 -6.41 10.31 3.74
N TRP A 30 -7.17 11.14 2.99
CA TRP A 30 -8.61 10.99 2.80
C TRP A 30 -9.01 9.64 2.20
N PHE A 31 -8.09 8.96 1.51
CA PHE A 31 -8.38 7.74 0.75
C PHE A 31 -7.96 6.49 1.54
N LEU A 32 -7.40 6.66 2.74
CA LEU A 32 -7.17 5.58 3.70
C LEU A 32 -8.48 5.32 4.46
N ALA A 33 -9.31 4.42 3.93
CA ALA A 33 -10.60 4.07 4.53
C ALA A 33 -10.46 3.74 6.03
N GLY A 34 -9.49 2.91 6.41
CA GLY A 34 -9.23 2.57 7.82
C GLY A 34 -8.82 3.76 8.70
N TRP A 35 -8.16 4.78 8.14
CA TRP A 35 -7.79 6.01 8.86
C TRP A 35 -8.96 6.99 9.00
N ASN A 36 -9.87 6.97 8.03
CA ASN A 36 -11.03 7.87 7.98
C ASN A 36 -12.25 7.32 8.73
N THR A 37 -12.41 6.00 8.79
CA THR A 37 -13.49 5.35 9.56
C THR A 37 -13.14 5.17 11.04
N MET A 38 -11.87 5.35 11.41
CA MET A 38 -11.43 5.28 12.80
C MET A 38 -12.08 6.40 13.63
N ARG A 39 -12.58 6.06 14.82
CA ARG A 39 -13.20 7.02 15.73
C ARG A 39 -12.16 8.07 16.14
N LYS A 40 -12.54 9.35 16.19
CA LYS A 40 -11.62 10.46 16.54
C LYS A 40 -10.80 10.20 17.80
N ALA A 41 -11.45 9.74 18.87
CA ALA A 41 -10.78 9.41 20.14
C ALA A 41 -9.72 8.31 20.00
N GLU A 42 -9.92 7.32 19.13
CA GLU A 42 -8.92 6.28 18.86
C GLU A 42 -7.80 6.85 17.96
N LYS A 43 -8.17 7.61 16.93
CA LYS A 43 -7.23 8.22 15.99
C LYS A 43 -6.23 9.16 16.67
N GLU A 44 -6.69 9.91 17.66
CA GLU A 44 -5.86 10.82 18.46
C GLU A 44 -4.79 10.09 19.30
N THR A 45 -5.02 8.81 19.63
CA THR A 45 -4.01 7.98 20.31
C THR A 45 -2.88 7.55 19.40
N TYR A 46 -3.00 7.68 18.07
CA TYR A 46 -1.95 7.30 17.14
C TYR A 46 -1.02 8.48 16.80
N ASN A 47 0.26 8.15 16.58
CA ASN A 47 1.20 9.04 15.92
C ASN A 47 0.91 9.04 14.41
N GLU A 48 0.16 10.06 13.96
CA GLU A 48 -0.26 10.22 12.57
C GLU A 48 0.91 10.20 11.58
N GLU A 49 2.03 10.86 11.90
CA GLU A 49 3.21 10.87 11.05
C GLU A 49 3.80 9.47 10.89
N ALA A 50 3.98 8.74 12.01
CA ALA A 50 4.51 7.39 11.97
C ALA A 50 3.60 6.43 11.20
N MET A 51 2.28 6.58 11.36
CA MET A 51 1.27 5.79 10.63
C MET A 51 1.29 6.11 9.14
N CYS A 52 1.33 7.39 8.76
CA CYS A 52 1.43 7.82 7.36
C CYS A 52 2.72 7.31 6.71
N HIS A 53 3.86 7.35 7.42
CA HIS A 53 5.11 6.79 6.93
C HIS A 53 5.03 5.28 6.69
N LEU A 54 4.37 4.54 7.60
CA LEU A 54 4.16 3.10 7.43
C LEU A 54 3.24 2.80 6.25
N PHE A 55 2.04 3.39 6.23
CA PHE A 55 1.06 3.14 5.17
C PHE A 55 1.57 3.58 3.81
N GLY A 56 2.23 4.73 3.71
CA GLY A 56 2.83 5.21 2.48
C GLY A 56 3.85 4.23 1.90
N ARG A 57 4.76 3.71 2.74
CA ARG A 57 5.71 2.66 2.32
C ARG A 57 4.99 1.39 1.87
N CYS A 58 4.02 0.91 2.65
CA CYS A 58 3.25 -0.28 2.30
C CYS A 58 2.55 -0.12 0.94
N VAL A 59 1.92 1.04 0.69
CA VAL A 59 1.21 1.32 -0.57
C VAL A 59 2.17 1.43 -1.76
N VAL A 60 3.37 2.04 -1.58
CA VAL A 60 4.42 2.04 -2.62
C VAL A 60 4.81 0.61 -3.01
N PHE A 61 5.07 -0.25 -2.04
CA PHE A 61 5.41 -1.65 -2.30
C PHE A 61 4.22 -2.43 -2.88
N CYS A 62 2.98 -2.12 -2.49
CA CYS A 62 1.80 -2.66 -3.16
C CYS A 62 1.72 -2.24 -4.63
N GLY A 63 2.17 -1.04 -4.99
CA GLY A 63 2.27 -0.61 -6.40
C GLY A 63 3.26 -1.46 -7.21
N ILE A 64 4.41 -1.81 -6.61
CA ILE A 64 5.37 -2.75 -7.20
C ILE A 64 4.76 -4.16 -7.31
N GLY A 65 4.09 -4.63 -6.25
CA GLY A 65 3.39 -5.91 -6.24
C GLY A 65 2.29 -5.98 -7.31
N ALA A 66 1.51 -4.91 -7.48
CA ALA A 66 0.48 -4.79 -8.51
C ALA A 66 1.06 -4.83 -9.93
N PHE A 67 2.21 -4.18 -10.15
CA PHE A 67 2.92 -4.27 -11.42
C PHE A 67 3.28 -5.72 -11.75
N LEU A 68 3.90 -6.43 -10.82
CA LEU A 68 4.30 -7.83 -11.01
C LEU A 68 3.08 -8.74 -11.17
N LEU A 69 2.02 -8.53 -10.39
CA LEU A 69 0.79 -9.31 -10.48
C LEU A 69 0.14 -9.17 -11.86
N LEU A 70 -0.04 -7.95 -12.35
CA LEU A 70 -0.64 -7.67 -13.66
C LEU A 70 0.27 -8.13 -14.80
N TYR A 71 1.59 -7.91 -14.69
CA TYR A 71 2.56 -8.40 -15.65
C TYR A 71 2.55 -9.93 -15.75
N GLY A 72 2.57 -10.64 -14.62
CA GLY A 72 2.49 -12.09 -14.55
C GLY A 72 1.19 -12.62 -15.15
N SER A 73 0.05 -12.03 -14.75
CA SER A 73 -1.28 -12.38 -15.27
C SER A 73 -1.38 -12.23 -16.79
N PHE A 74 -0.92 -11.10 -17.34
CA PHE A 74 -1.05 -10.84 -18.78
C PHE A 74 -0.05 -11.57 -19.67
N ASN A 75 1.00 -12.15 -19.09
CA ASN A 75 1.99 -12.95 -19.80
C ASN A 75 1.93 -14.45 -19.42
N TYR A 76 0.90 -14.89 -18.69
CA TYR A 76 0.74 -16.27 -18.22
C TYR A 76 1.97 -16.80 -17.47
N ASN A 77 2.59 -15.93 -16.66
CA ASN A 77 3.74 -16.27 -15.84
C ASN A 77 3.32 -16.35 -14.36
N ASP A 78 3.01 -17.58 -13.93
CA ASP A 78 2.51 -17.87 -12.59
C ASP A 78 3.52 -17.52 -11.50
N VAL A 79 4.82 -17.67 -11.78
CA VAL A 79 5.88 -17.33 -10.82
C VAL A 79 5.85 -15.84 -10.51
N ILE A 80 5.82 -14.98 -11.54
CA ILE A 80 5.78 -13.53 -11.34
C ILE A 80 4.45 -13.09 -10.72
N LEU A 81 3.34 -13.72 -11.11
CA LEU A 81 2.03 -13.48 -10.51
C LEU A 81 2.05 -13.76 -9.00
N CYS A 82 2.56 -14.92 -8.60
CA CYS A 82 2.67 -15.32 -7.19
C CYS A 82 3.60 -14.41 -6.39
N ILE A 83 4.70 -13.94 -6.98
CA ILE A 83 5.58 -12.96 -6.34
C ILE A 83 4.84 -11.64 -6.10
N GLY A 84 4.12 -11.13 -7.11
CA GLY A 84 3.32 -9.92 -6.98
C GLY A 84 2.25 -10.04 -5.89
N LEU A 85 1.53 -11.17 -5.87
CA LEU A 85 0.54 -11.47 -4.84
C LEU A 85 1.16 -11.55 -3.44
N GLY A 86 2.32 -12.21 -3.31
CA GLY A 86 3.05 -12.34 -2.06
C GLY A 86 3.48 -10.98 -1.50
N ILE A 87 4.00 -10.09 -2.35
CA ILE A 87 4.38 -8.72 -1.94
C ILE A 87 3.16 -7.97 -1.40
N VAL A 88 2.03 -7.98 -2.12
CA VAL A 88 0.81 -7.29 -1.68
C VAL A 88 0.32 -7.86 -0.35
N ALA A 89 0.26 -9.18 -0.20
CA ALA A 89 -0.17 -9.84 1.03
C ALA A 89 0.72 -9.46 2.22
N VAL A 90 2.05 -9.52 2.06
CA VAL A 90 3.01 -9.15 3.11
C VAL A 90 2.85 -7.68 3.50
N MET A 91 2.70 -6.76 2.54
CA MET A 91 2.52 -5.34 2.85
C MET A 91 1.23 -5.04 3.61
N VAL A 92 0.13 -5.71 3.25
CA VAL A 92 -1.15 -5.60 3.99
C VAL A 92 -0.96 -6.10 5.43
N ILE A 93 -0.32 -7.26 5.62
CA ILE A 93 -0.08 -7.82 6.94
C ILE A 93 0.80 -6.87 7.78
N LEU A 94 1.89 -6.35 7.20
CA LEU A 94 2.78 -5.39 7.87
C LEU A 94 2.04 -4.12 8.30
N SER A 95 1.13 -3.62 7.46
CA SER A 95 0.34 -2.42 7.77
C SER A 95 -0.53 -2.56 9.03
N ILE A 96 -0.94 -3.78 9.36
CA ILE A 96 -1.79 -4.10 10.52
C ILE A 96 -0.95 -4.51 11.75
N ILE A 97 0.12 -5.27 11.53
CA ILE A 97 0.92 -5.86 12.61
C ILE A 97 1.90 -4.84 13.21
N MET A 98 2.55 -4.00 12.39
CA MET A 98 3.57 -3.05 12.88
C MET A 98 3.05 -2.08 13.96
N PRO A 99 1.85 -1.48 13.83
CA PRO A 99 1.28 -0.63 14.88
C PRO A 99 0.99 -1.38 16.17
N LYS A 100 0.68 -2.68 16.09
CA LYS A 100 0.38 -3.54 17.26
C LYS A 100 1.64 -3.98 17.99
N ILE A 101 2.71 -4.34 17.26
CA ILE A 101 3.96 -4.81 17.85
C ILE A 101 4.80 -3.66 18.42
N ASN A 102 4.75 -2.47 17.80
CA ASN A 102 5.54 -1.33 18.24
C ASN A 102 4.68 -0.14 18.70
N PRO A 103 3.87 -0.29 19.75
CA PRO A 103 2.97 0.77 20.21
C PRO A 103 3.73 2.04 20.60
N LYS A 104 4.98 1.93 21.10
CA LYS A 104 5.81 3.09 21.46
C LYS A 104 6.10 4.03 20.28
N LYS A 105 6.15 3.50 19.06
CA LYS A 105 6.40 4.30 17.84
C LYS A 105 5.12 4.84 17.23
N TYR A 106 4.04 4.06 17.31
CA TYR A 106 2.80 4.33 16.59
C TYR A 106 1.68 4.90 17.46
N ARG A 107 1.79 4.85 18.79
CA ARG A 107 0.85 5.46 19.73
C ARG A 107 1.50 6.60 20.52
N LYS A 108 0.67 7.57 20.91
CA LYS A 108 0.98 8.70 21.79
C LYS A 108 0.61 8.35 23.23
#